data_AF-B3PKY8-F1
#
_entry.id   AF-B3PKY8-F1
#
_cell.length_a   1.000
_cell.length_b   1.000
_cell.length_c   1.000
_cell.angle_alpha   90.00
_cell.angle_beta   90.00
_cell.angle_gamma   90.00
#
_symmetry.space_group_name_H-M   'P 1'
#
loop_
_entity.id
_entity.type
_entity.pdbx_description
1 polymer ?
#
loop_
_entity_poly.entity_id
_entity_poly.type
_entity_poly.pdbx_seq_one_letter_code
_entity_poly.pdbx_strand_id
1 'polypeptide(L)'
;MIDLSITKDPEWIKRREALWKPIGESLSEGLRKKEVEKVHHYFMTGTLRDGEEMSDGAKFYWFPIQTPEAWDYIFEHMFDTKEAASEFEKIFYFQFGDMSGRALDESQELAMWDYFAGEIFRPVIASRVPVGKEKKIVGFDIDYGKIAAKFSLGIKGWLSGLYANEPKWITKINYFSSYLEQLPDNVFEKDDEGEFIHRAAKIIKSMFKSIIDCQSQVGSLDGDALEARMKFLTNFPMVLDSLVVSNEIKELWQEAKKGNQ
;
A
#
# COMPACT_ATOMS: atom_id res chain seq x y z
N MET A 1 10.84 -17.34 19.30
CA MET A 1 9.71 -18.12 18.72
C MET A 1 8.45 -17.38 19.10
N ILE A 2 7.63 -16.99 18.13
CA ILE A 2 6.35 -16.31 18.39
C ILE A 2 5.32 -17.32 18.91
N ASP A 3 4.50 -16.93 19.89
CA ASP A 3 3.45 -17.80 20.43
C ASP A 3 2.26 -17.87 19.46
N LEU A 4 2.01 -19.06 18.92
CA LEU A 4 0.89 -19.35 18.02
C LEU A 4 -0.26 -20.07 18.74
N SER A 5 -0.28 -20.08 20.08
CA SER A 5 -1.35 -20.72 20.87
C SER A 5 -2.75 -20.18 20.54
N ILE A 6 -2.85 -18.91 20.10
CA ILE A 6 -4.11 -18.27 19.65
C ILE A 6 -4.76 -19.01 18.48
N THR A 7 -3.99 -19.74 17.66
CA THR A 7 -4.51 -20.54 16.54
C THR A 7 -5.41 -21.71 17.00
N LYS A 8 -5.47 -21.98 18.31
CA LYS A 8 -6.34 -22.98 18.94
C LYS A 8 -7.59 -22.36 19.58
N ASP A 9 -7.71 -21.04 19.64
CA ASP A 9 -8.89 -20.34 20.18
C ASP A 9 -10.07 -20.45 19.19
N PRO A 10 -11.21 -21.05 19.58
CA PRO A 10 -12.39 -21.19 18.71
C PRO A 10 -12.93 -19.87 18.16
N GLU A 11 -12.90 -18.79 18.96
CA GLU A 11 -13.42 -17.49 18.52
C GLU A 11 -12.45 -16.82 17.54
N TRP A 12 -11.14 -16.98 17.75
CA TRP A 12 -10.15 -16.54 16.79
C TRP A 12 -10.29 -17.30 15.46
N ILE A 13 -10.41 -18.63 15.49
CA ILE A 13 -10.60 -19.47 14.30
C ILE A 13 -11.83 -19.01 13.51
N LYS A 14 -12.95 -18.78 14.19
CA LYS A 14 -14.19 -18.32 13.55
C LYS A 14 -14.01 -16.97 12.84
N ARG A 15 -13.36 -16.00 13.48
CA ARG A 15 -13.05 -14.69 12.86
C ARG A 15 -12.08 -14.85 11.68
N ARG A 16 -11.08 -15.71 11.81
CA ARG A 16 -10.05 -15.91 10.79
C ARG A 16 -10.61 -16.61 9.54
N GLU A 17 -11.47 -17.61 9.72
CA GLU A 17 -12.19 -18.27 8.61
C GLU A 17 -13.12 -17.30 7.87
N ALA A 18 -13.76 -16.36 8.59
CA ALA A 18 -14.59 -15.33 7.95
C ALA A 18 -13.78 -14.42 7.02
N LEU A 19 -12.53 -14.09 7.39
CA LEU A 19 -11.59 -13.37 6.52
C LEU A 19 -11.13 -14.22 5.33
N TRP A 20 -10.91 -15.52 5.54
CA TRP A 20 -10.45 -16.42 4.48
C TRP A 20 -11.49 -16.62 3.38
N LYS A 21 -12.76 -16.78 3.73
CA LYS A 21 -13.82 -17.21 2.79
C LYS A 21 -13.80 -16.50 1.43
N PRO A 22 -13.90 -15.15 1.33
CA PRO A 22 -13.89 -14.47 0.03
C PRO A 22 -12.56 -14.63 -0.73
N ILE A 23 -11.45 -14.82 0.00
CA ILE A 23 -10.11 -14.94 -0.58
C ILE A 23 -9.86 -16.35 -1.08
N GLY A 24 -10.27 -17.36 -0.33
CA GLY A 24 -10.20 -18.76 -0.77
C GLY A 24 -11.02 -19.01 -2.03
N GLU A 25 -12.18 -18.36 -2.15
CA GLU A 25 -13.01 -18.37 -3.37
C GLU A 25 -12.24 -17.77 -4.55
N SER A 26 -11.68 -16.56 -4.40
CA SER A 26 -10.90 -15.91 -5.45
C SER A 26 -9.63 -16.68 -5.84
N LEU A 27 -8.88 -17.21 -4.86
CA LEU A 27 -7.66 -17.99 -5.13
C LEU A 27 -7.98 -19.29 -5.88
N SER A 28 -9.16 -19.88 -5.66
CA SER A 28 -9.58 -21.11 -6.32
C SER A 28 -9.84 -20.92 -7.83
N GLU A 29 -10.00 -19.69 -8.31
CA GLU A 29 -10.14 -19.38 -9.74
C GLU A 29 -8.81 -19.53 -10.50
N GLY A 30 -7.68 -19.27 -9.81
CA GLY A 30 -6.35 -19.25 -10.41
C GLY A 30 -5.40 -20.35 -9.94
N LEU A 31 -5.67 -20.97 -8.79
CA LEU A 31 -4.79 -21.96 -8.17
C LEU A 31 -5.43 -23.35 -8.13
N ARG A 32 -4.58 -24.38 -8.14
CA ARG A 32 -5.01 -25.76 -7.90
C ARG A 32 -5.51 -25.89 -6.45
N LYS A 33 -6.54 -26.71 -6.24
CA LYS A 33 -7.10 -27.00 -4.91
C LYS A 33 -6.04 -27.27 -3.83
N LYS A 34 -5.02 -28.09 -4.15
CA LYS A 34 -3.93 -28.40 -3.21
C LYS A 34 -3.13 -27.15 -2.78
N GLU A 35 -2.90 -26.20 -3.68
CA GLU A 35 -2.20 -24.96 -3.36
C GLU A 35 -3.07 -24.05 -2.48
N VAL A 36 -4.38 -23.96 -2.76
CA VAL A 36 -5.32 -23.23 -1.91
C VAL A 36 -5.39 -23.82 -0.51
N GLU A 37 -5.45 -25.15 -0.39
CA GLU A 37 -5.43 -25.86 0.90
C GLU A 37 -4.12 -25.64 1.68
N LYS A 38 -2.97 -25.59 0.99
CA LYS A 38 -1.68 -25.27 1.60
C LYS A 38 -1.66 -23.85 2.16
N VAL A 39 -2.13 -22.87 1.38
CA VAL A 39 -2.21 -21.47 1.82
C VAL A 39 -3.18 -21.34 2.98
N HIS A 40 -4.36 -21.96 2.90
CA HIS A 40 -5.34 -21.97 4.00
C HIS A 40 -4.78 -22.58 5.28
N HIS A 41 -4.10 -23.74 5.18
CA HIS A 41 -3.48 -24.38 6.33
C HIS A 41 -2.49 -23.44 7.01
N TYR A 42 -1.55 -22.88 6.26
CA TYR A 42 -0.57 -21.94 6.77
C TYR A 42 -1.23 -20.67 7.35
N PHE A 43 -2.28 -20.17 6.71
CA PHE A 43 -3.06 -19.03 7.17
C PHE A 43 -3.72 -19.23 8.53
N MET A 44 -4.15 -20.47 8.81
CA MET A 44 -4.80 -20.83 10.06
C MET A 44 -3.80 -21.21 11.17
N THR A 45 -2.63 -21.78 10.81
CA THR A 45 -1.73 -22.39 11.80
C THR A 45 -0.34 -21.76 11.88
N GLY A 46 0.09 -21.02 10.85
CA GLY A 46 1.45 -20.52 10.71
C GLY A 46 2.50 -21.61 10.40
N THR A 47 2.07 -22.82 10.06
CA THR A 47 2.94 -23.98 9.82
C THR A 47 2.70 -24.58 8.44
N LEU A 48 3.74 -25.14 7.83
CA LEU A 48 3.64 -25.95 6.61
C LEU A 48 3.68 -27.43 6.98
N ARG A 49 3.08 -28.29 6.15
CA ARG A 49 3.18 -29.76 6.32
C ARG A 49 4.52 -30.26 5.79
N ASP A 50 4.87 -31.48 6.15
CA ASP A 50 6.13 -32.11 5.71
C ASP A 50 6.26 -32.11 4.18
N GLY A 51 7.36 -31.52 3.69
CA GLY A 51 7.65 -31.40 2.26
C GLY A 51 6.93 -30.26 1.53
N GLU A 52 6.12 -29.44 2.22
CA GLU A 52 5.54 -28.23 1.64
C GLU A 52 6.51 -27.04 1.75
N GLU A 53 6.58 -26.26 0.67
CA GLU A 53 7.32 -25.01 0.63
C GLU A 53 6.40 -23.84 0.24
N MET A 54 6.75 -22.66 0.73
CA MET A 54 6.07 -21.41 0.49
C MET A 54 7.10 -20.30 0.31
N SER A 55 6.86 -19.38 -0.63
CA SER A 55 7.76 -18.24 -0.84
C SER A 55 7.79 -17.31 0.38
N ASP A 56 8.87 -16.55 0.55
CA ASP A 56 9.03 -15.61 1.66
C ASP A 56 7.91 -14.56 1.71
N GLY A 57 7.53 -14.01 0.55
CA GLY A 57 6.35 -13.13 0.45
C GLY A 57 5.06 -13.80 0.90
N ALA A 58 4.79 -15.03 0.47
CA ALA A 58 3.59 -15.75 0.90
C ALA A 58 3.62 -16.09 2.40
N LYS A 59 4.79 -16.43 2.96
CA LYS A 59 4.95 -16.61 4.41
C LYS A 59 4.61 -15.34 5.18
N PHE A 60 4.98 -14.17 4.66
CA PHE A 60 4.64 -12.87 5.24
C PHE A 60 3.14 -12.58 5.16
N TYR A 61 2.55 -12.64 3.96
CA TYR A 61 1.15 -12.23 3.75
C TYR A 61 0.15 -13.14 4.46
N TRP A 62 0.44 -14.43 4.56
CA TRP A 62 -0.49 -15.40 5.10
C TRP A 62 -0.18 -15.81 6.53
N PHE A 63 0.73 -15.14 7.25
CA PHE A 63 0.97 -15.50 8.64
C PHE A 63 -0.30 -15.25 9.51
N PRO A 64 -0.62 -16.12 10.48
CA PRO A 64 -1.84 -16.00 11.28
C PRO A 64 -1.85 -14.73 12.16
N ILE A 65 -0.69 -14.29 12.65
CA ILE A 65 -0.56 -13.11 13.51
C ILE A 65 -0.03 -11.94 12.69
N GLN A 66 -0.76 -10.83 12.68
CA GLN A 66 -0.48 -9.66 11.85
C GLN A 66 -0.16 -8.46 12.75
N THR A 67 0.99 -8.54 13.43
CA THR A 67 1.51 -7.51 14.34
C THR A 67 2.96 -7.19 13.99
N PRO A 68 3.50 -6.03 14.42
CA PRO A 68 4.92 -5.69 14.26
C PRO A 68 5.89 -6.78 14.71
N GLU A 69 5.63 -7.41 15.86
CA GLU A 69 6.49 -8.46 16.43
C GLU A 69 6.44 -9.73 15.58
N ALA A 70 5.29 -10.04 14.98
CA ALA A 70 5.14 -11.15 14.06
C ALA A 70 5.87 -10.89 12.74
N TRP A 71 5.76 -9.68 12.19
CA TRP A 71 6.48 -9.28 10.98
C TRP A 71 7.99 -9.31 11.18
N ASP A 72 8.49 -8.78 12.31
CA ASP A 72 9.89 -8.88 12.69
C ASP A 72 10.33 -10.34 12.78
N TYR A 73 9.54 -11.19 13.46
CA TYR A 73 9.83 -12.63 13.55
C TYR A 73 9.92 -13.30 12.17
N ILE A 74 9.00 -13.01 11.26
CA ILE A 74 8.98 -13.58 9.91
C ILE A 74 10.24 -13.15 9.15
N PHE A 75 10.56 -11.86 9.17
CA PHE A 75 11.76 -11.34 8.51
C PHE A 75 13.03 -11.95 9.06
N GLU A 76 13.15 -12.04 10.39
CA GLU A 76 14.35 -12.60 11.01
C GLU A 76 14.48 -14.10 10.74
N HIS A 77 13.41 -14.87 10.91
CA HIS A 77 13.52 -16.31 11.09
C HIS A 77 12.94 -17.14 9.96
N MET A 78 12.05 -16.58 9.14
CA MET A 78 11.30 -17.35 8.14
C MET A 78 11.74 -17.06 6.71
N PHE A 79 12.49 -15.98 6.48
CA PHE A 79 13.02 -15.66 5.15
C PHE A 79 14.21 -16.55 4.79
N ASP A 80 14.04 -17.34 3.74
CA ASP A 80 15.02 -18.35 3.34
C ASP A 80 15.77 -17.99 2.06
N THR A 81 15.30 -16.98 1.33
CA THR A 81 15.85 -16.56 0.04
C THR A 81 17.16 -15.77 0.22
N LYS A 82 18.05 -15.88 -0.78
CA LYS A 82 19.22 -14.99 -0.91
C LYS A 82 18.82 -13.57 -1.37
N GLU A 83 17.58 -13.40 -1.80
CA GLU A 83 17.02 -12.16 -2.34
C GLU A 83 16.15 -11.43 -1.32
N ALA A 84 16.45 -11.60 -0.03
CA ALA A 84 15.67 -11.04 1.08
C ALA A 84 15.40 -9.52 0.95
N ALA A 85 16.37 -8.76 0.41
CA ALA A 85 16.19 -7.33 0.15
C ALA A 85 15.13 -7.03 -0.93
N SER A 86 15.10 -7.82 -2.01
CA SER A 86 14.10 -7.70 -3.08
C SER A 86 12.71 -8.11 -2.58
N GLU A 87 12.60 -9.17 -1.79
CA GLU A 87 11.34 -9.57 -1.18
C GLU A 87 10.83 -8.52 -0.18
N PHE A 88 11.71 -7.95 0.64
CA PHE A 88 11.38 -6.84 1.53
C PHE A 88 10.87 -5.61 0.76
N GLU A 89 11.53 -5.21 -0.34
CA GLU A 89 11.06 -4.15 -1.23
C GLU A 89 9.66 -4.44 -1.80
N LYS A 90 9.43 -5.66 -2.29
CA LYS A 90 8.13 -6.06 -2.83
C LYS A 90 7.02 -5.96 -1.78
N ILE A 91 7.29 -6.41 -0.56
CA ILE A 91 6.33 -6.33 0.55
C ILE A 91 6.03 -4.89 0.91
N PHE A 92 7.05 -4.04 0.98
CA PHE A 92 6.87 -2.60 1.17
C PHE A 92 5.97 -2.00 0.09
N TYR A 93 6.19 -2.25 -1.19
CA TYR A 93 5.31 -1.70 -2.23
C TYR A 93 3.93 -2.34 -2.27
N PHE A 94 3.83 -3.59 -1.81
CA PHE A 94 2.57 -4.29 -1.74
C PHE A 94 1.66 -3.60 -0.73
N GLN A 95 2.12 -3.25 0.47
CA GLN A 95 1.27 -2.70 1.55
C GLN A 95 0.38 -1.51 1.09
N PHE A 96 0.83 -0.73 0.12
CA PHE A 96 0.15 0.40 -0.50
C PHE A 96 -1.08 0.08 -1.40
N GLY A 97 -1.34 -1.19 -1.69
CA GLY A 97 -2.55 -1.61 -2.43
C GLY A 97 -3.84 -1.46 -1.61
N ASP A 98 -4.96 -1.26 -2.30
CA ASP A 98 -6.27 -1.05 -1.68
C ASP A 98 -6.89 -2.36 -1.13
N MET A 99 -7.62 -2.21 -0.02
CA MET A 99 -7.93 -3.23 1.00
C MET A 99 -9.04 -4.24 0.63
N SER A 100 -8.78 -5.25 -0.20
CA SER A 100 -9.78 -6.34 -0.36
C SER A 100 -9.25 -7.77 -0.58
N GLY A 101 -7.93 -7.98 -0.63
CA GLY A 101 -7.38 -9.29 -1.02
C GLY A 101 -6.41 -9.95 -0.02
N ARG A 102 -6.24 -9.40 1.19
CA ARG A 102 -5.10 -9.76 2.06
C ARG A 102 -5.44 -10.50 3.34
N ALA A 103 -6.71 -10.80 3.53
CA ALA A 103 -7.22 -11.42 4.75
C ALA A 103 -6.77 -10.66 6.01
N LEU A 104 -6.68 -9.34 5.88
CA LEU A 104 -6.41 -8.41 6.96
C LEU A 104 -7.69 -7.64 7.24
N ASP A 105 -7.98 -7.39 8.50
CA ASP A 105 -8.96 -6.37 8.85
C ASP A 105 -8.35 -4.96 8.72
N GLU A 106 -9.20 -3.94 8.81
CA GLU A 106 -8.79 -2.54 8.65
C GLU A 106 -7.68 -2.14 9.65
N SER A 107 -7.76 -2.61 10.89
CA SER A 107 -6.77 -2.27 11.93
C SER A 107 -5.40 -2.87 11.60
N GLN A 108 -5.38 -4.10 11.07
CA GLN A 108 -4.16 -4.78 10.64
C GLN A 108 -3.55 -4.14 9.39
N GLU A 109 -4.38 -3.71 8.44
CA GLU A 109 -3.93 -2.99 7.24
C GLU A 109 -3.27 -1.64 7.57
N LEU A 110 -3.81 -0.91 8.55
CA LEU A 110 -3.22 0.33 9.06
C LEU A 110 -1.96 0.08 9.90
N ALA A 111 -1.96 -0.96 10.73
CA ALA A 111 -0.76 -1.35 11.47
C ALA A 111 0.40 -1.74 10.53
N MET A 112 0.11 -2.42 9.42
CA MET A 112 1.11 -2.78 8.41
C MET A 112 1.66 -1.54 7.72
N TRP A 113 0.80 -0.55 7.43
CA TRP A 113 1.24 0.76 6.95
C TRP A 113 2.23 1.41 7.92
N ASP A 114 1.88 1.48 9.19
CA ASP A 114 2.69 2.14 10.22
C ASP A 114 4.00 1.40 10.49
N TYR A 115 4.03 0.09 10.24
CA TYR A 115 5.25 -0.69 10.31
C TYR A 115 6.26 -0.29 9.23
N PHE A 116 5.81 -0.13 7.98
CA PHE A 116 6.69 0.08 6.83
C PHE A 116 6.93 1.56 6.48
N ALA A 117 5.85 2.33 6.41
CA ALA A 117 5.84 3.68 5.86
C ALA A 117 5.77 4.74 6.97
N GLY A 118 4.94 4.49 8.00
CA GLY A 118 4.67 5.47 9.05
C GLY A 118 3.93 6.72 8.53
N GLU A 119 4.05 7.82 9.26
CA GLU A 119 3.35 9.08 8.96
C GLU A 119 4.11 10.01 8.01
N ILE A 120 5.45 9.89 7.95
CA ILE A 120 6.32 10.80 7.19
C ILE A 120 7.13 9.99 6.19
N PHE A 121 7.05 10.40 4.92
CA PHE A 121 7.81 9.82 3.83
C PHE A 121 9.32 9.85 4.11
N ARG A 122 10.00 8.79 3.68
CA ARG A 122 11.46 8.71 3.68
C ARG A 122 11.92 8.15 2.34
N PRO A 123 12.96 8.74 1.72
CA PRO A 123 13.45 8.27 0.42
C PRO A 123 14.18 6.93 0.50
N VAL A 124 14.63 6.54 1.69
CA VAL A 124 15.32 5.27 1.95
C VAL A 124 14.57 4.52 3.03
N ILE A 125 14.25 3.26 2.75
CA ILE A 125 13.59 2.35 3.70
C ILE A 125 14.56 1.25 4.08
N ALA A 126 14.61 0.92 5.36
CA ALA A 126 15.40 -0.17 5.91
C ALA A 126 14.54 -1.07 6.81
N SER A 127 14.87 -2.36 6.87
CA SER A 127 14.26 -3.29 7.78
C SER A 127 14.58 -2.91 9.24
N ARG A 128 13.61 -3.11 10.14
CA ARG A 128 13.79 -2.85 11.58
C ARG A 128 14.72 -3.89 12.22
N VAL A 129 14.72 -5.09 11.64
CA VAL A 129 15.41 -6.27 12.13
C VAL A 129 16.27 -6.91 11.04
N PRO A 130 17.27 -7.73 11.39
CA PRO A 130 18.11 -8.42 10.41
C PRO A 130 17.32 -9.49 9.65
N VAL A 131 17.29 -9.42 8.33
CA VAL A 131 16.43 -10.27 7.50
C VAL A 131 17.16 -11.52 7.02
N GLY A 132 16.46 -12.65 7.10
CA GLY A 132 16.82 -13.93 6.52
C GLY A 132 18.12 -14.56 7.04
N LYS A 133 18.65 -15.51 6.27
CA LYS A 133 19.82 -16.31 6.65
C LYS A 133 21.10 -15.49 6.85
N GLU A 134 21.24 -14.40 6.09
CA GLU A 134 22.42 -13.53 6.19
C GLU A 134 22.40 -12.64 7.44
N LYS A 135 21.25 -12.50 8.10
CA LYS A 135 21.09 -11.69 9.33
C LYS A 135 21.65 -10.27 9.15
N LYS A 136 21.22 -9.60 8.09
CA LYS A 136 21.59 -8.21 7.80
C LYS A 136 20.37 -7.31 7.77
N ILE A 137 20.55 -6.06 8.18
CA ILE A 137 19.59 -5.01 7.87
C ILE A 137 19.61 -4.80 6.36
N VAL A 138 18.46 -4.94 5.71
CA VAL A 138 18.29 -4.71 4.27
C VAL A 138 17.56 -3.38 4.07
N GLY A 139 17.84 -2.72 2.95
CA GLY A 139 17.16 -1.47 2.62
C GLY A 139 17.25 -1.17 1.13
N PHE A 140 16.48 -0.19 0.69
CA PHE A 140 16.39 0.22 -0.70
C PHE A 140 15.98 1.70 -0.81
N ASP A 141 16.37 2.32 -1.92
CA ASP A 141 15.90 3.64 -2.33
C ASP A 141 14.50 3.53 -2.92
N ILE A 142 13.62 4.47 -2.56
CA ILE A 142 12.26 4.50 -3.04
C ILE A 142 12.22 4.90 -4.51
N ASP A 143 11.46 4.13 -5.28
CA ASP A 143 10.96 4.51 -6.59
C ASP A 143 9.74 5.44 -6.39
N TYR A 144 10.00 6.74 -6.51
CA TYR A 144 8.97 7.78 -6.44
C TYR A 144 7.83 7.52 -7.43
N GLY A 145 8.13 6.95 -8.61
CA GLY A 145 7.12 6.60 -9.62
C GLY A 145 6.15 5.53 -9.13
N LYS A 146 6.64 4.51 -8.40
CA LYS A 146 5.79 3.49 -7.78
C LYS A 146 4.87 4.10 -6.71
N ILE A 147 5.39 4.98 -5.84
CA ILE A 147 4.56 5.64 -4.81
C ILE A 147 3.49 6.52 -5.45
N ALA A 148 3.87 7.37 -6.41
CA ALA A 148 2.93 8.21 -7.16
C ALA A 148 1.83 7.36 -7.82
N ALA A 149 2.20 6.23 -8.44
CA ALA A 149 1.25 5.33 -9.09
C ALA A 149 0.23 4.74 -8.12
N LYS A 150 0.67 4.31 -6.94
CA LYS A 150 -0.22 3.72 -5.93
C LYS A 150 -1.20 4.74 -5.39
N PHE A 151 -0.73 5.93 -5.02
CA PHE A 151 -1.59 7.01 -4.54
C PHE A 151 -2.58 7.46 -5.62
N SER A 152 -2.10 7.66 -6.85
CA SER A 152 -2.98 8.04 -7.97
C SER A 152 -4.04 6.98 -8.28
N LEU A 153 -3.72 5.69 -8.20
CA LEU A 153 -4.69 4.63 -8.45
C LEU A 153 -5.79 4.62 -7.39
N GLY A 154 -5.41 4.65 -6.10
CA GLY A 154 -6.36 4.62 -5.00
C GLY A 154 -7.28 5.83 -4.98
N ILE A 155 -6.73 7.05 -5.15
CA ILE A 155 -7.56 8.26 -5.22
C ILE A 155 -8.49 8.25 -6.41
N LYS A 156 -7.98 7.97 -7.62
CA LYS A 156 -8.81 8.03 -8.83
C LYS A 156 -9.92 6.99 -8.78
N GLY A 157 -9.61 5.74 -8.39
CA GLY A 157 -10.61 4.69 -8.28
C GLY A 157 -11.67 5.01 -7.22
N TRP A 158 -11.27 5.57 -6.08
CA TRP A 158 -12.23 5.98 -5.05
C TRP A 158 -13.11 7.16 -5.49
N LEU A 159 -12.52 8.20 -6.07
CA LEU A 159 -13.26 9.35 -6.58
C LEU A 159 -14.19 8.98 -7.74
N SER A 160 -13.83 8.01 -8.57
CA SER A 160 -14.68 7.53 -9.67
C SER A 160 -15.77 6.55 -9.23
N GLY A 161 -15.90 6.26 -7.93
CA GLY A 161 -16.90 5.31 -7.43
C GLY A 161 -16.54 3.83 -7.63
N LEU A 162 -15.34 3.50 -8.11
CA LEU A 162 -14.90 2.10 -8.28
C LEU A 162 -14.77 1.38 -6.93
N TYR A 163 -14.46 2.13 -5.88
CA TYR A 163 -14.34 1.63 -4.51
C TYR A 163 -15.35 2.34 -3.60
N ALA A 164 -16.12 1.56 -2.84
CA ALA A 164 -17.00 2.08 -1.80
C ALA A 164 -16.22 2.50 -0.55
N ASN A 165 -15.19 1.75 -0.18
CA ASN A 165 -14.40 2.01 1.02
C ASN A 165 -13.39 3.15 0.79
N GLU A 166 -13.16 3.94 1.84
CA GLU A 166 -12.13 4.97 1.85
C GLU A 166 -10.72 4.34 1.77
N PRO A 167 -9.87 4.75 0.81
CA PRO A 167 -8.50 4.26 0.72
C PRO A 167 -7.67 4.67 1.93
N LYS A 168 -6.74 3.80 2.35
CA LYS A 168 -5.74 4.11 3.41
C LYS A 168 -4.99 5.40 3.18
N TRP A 169 -4.81 5.76 1.92
CA TRP A 169 -4.17 6.99 1.48
C TRP A 169 -4.85 8.27 1.97
N ILE A 170 -6.17 8.24 2.15
CA ILE A 170 -6.91 9.39 2.67
C ILE A 170 -6.64 9.56 4.18
N THR A 171 -6.59 8.46 4.93
CA THR A 171 -6.23 8.49 6.36
C THR A 171 -4.74 8.78 6.58
N LYS A 172 -3.88 8.47 5.61
CA LYS A 172 -2.43 8.68 5.63
C LYS A 172 -1.96 9.85 4.76
N ILE A 173 -2.77 10.91 4.70
CA ILE A 173 -2.51 12.06 3.82
C ILE A 173 -1.19 12.78 4.14
N ASN A 174 -0.75 12.78 5.41
CA ASN A 174 0.52 13.36 5.83
C ASN A 174 1.72 12.68 5.18
N TYR A 175 1.64 11.36 4.97
CA TYR A 175 2.69 10.62 4.27
C TYR A 175 2.78 11.09 2.82
N PHE A 176 1.65 11.31 2.15
CA PHE A 176 1.65 11.84 0.80
C PHE A 176 2.14 13.29 0.73
N SER A 177 1.72 14.15 1.66
CA SER A 177 2.22 15.53 1.74
C SER A 177 3.74 15.58 1.90
N SER A 178 4.29 14.83 2.86
CA SER A 178 5.74 14.75 3.07
C SER A 178 6.49 14.05 1.93
N TYR A 179 5.83 13.18 1.16
CA TYR A 179 6.37 12.64 -0.09
C TYR A 179 6.54 13.73 -1.14
N LEU A 180 5.54 14.61 -1.33
CA LEU A 180 5.65 15.71 -2.28
C LEU A 180 6.76 16.70 -1.90
N GLU A 181 6.94 16.96 -0.61
CA GLU A 181 7.99 17.86 -0.10
C GLU A 181 9.42 17.32 -0.32
N GLN A 182 9.57 16.01 -0.48
CA GLN A 182 10.86 15.33 -0.61
C GLN A 182 11.13 14.80 -2.02
N LEU A 183 10.34 15.21 -3.02
CA LEU A 183 10.61 14.88 -4.41
C LEU A 183 11.88 15.61 -4.88
N PRO A 184 12.89 14.89 -5.37
CA PRO A 184 14.11 15.52 -5.87
C PRO A 184 13.85 16.18 -7.23
N ASP A 185 14.56 17.27 -7.51
CA ASP A 185 14.38 18.09 -8.72
C ASP A 185 14.48 17.28 -10.02
N ASN A 186 15.33 16.24 -10.03
CA ASN A 186 15.51 15.39 -11.20
C ASN A 186 14.23 14.66 -11.62
N VAL A 187 13.27 14.42 -10.71
CA VAL A 187 11.95 13.86 -11.06
C VAL A 187 11.19 14.72 -12.05
N PHE A 188 11.48 16.01 -12.12
CA PHE A 188 10.81 16.96 -13.01
C PHE A 188 11.59 17.26 -14.29
N GLU A 189 12.71 16.56 -14.54
CA GLU A 189 13.44 16.67 -15.79
C GLU A 189 12.54 16.37 -16.98
N LYS A 190 12.70 17.17 -18.04
CA LYS A 190 11.97 17.07 -19.30
C LYS A 190 12.93 16.75 -20.43
N ASP A 191 12.46 16.00 -21.41
CA ASP A 191 13.18 15.80 -22.66
C ASP A 191 13.08 17.03 -23.58
N ASP A 192 13.70 16.94 -24.76
CA ASP A 192 13.73 18.02 -25.75
C ASP A 192 12.34 18.39 -26.29
N GLU A 193 11.35 17.50 -26.13
CA GLU A 193 9.95 17.73 -26.51
C GLU A 193 9.15 18.40 -25.37
N GLY A 194 9.76 18.60 -24.21
CA GLY A 194 9.12 19.17 -23.02
C GLY A 194 8.32 18.16 -22.21
N GLU A 195 8.45 16.86 -22.51
CA GLU A 195 7.78 15.79 -21.78
C GLU A 195 8.61 15.32 -20.59
N PHE A 196 7.96 15.04 -19.46
CA PHE A 196 8.69 14.57 -18.28
C PHE A 196 9.40 13.24 -18.57
N ILE A 197 10.69 13.16 -18.24
CA ILE A 197 11.47 11.93 -18.38
C ILE A 197 10.99 10.91 -17.34
N HIS A 198 10.77 11.37 -16.11
CA HIS A 198 10.38 10.49 -15.00
C HIS A 198 8.87 10.32 -14.87
N ARG A 199 8.47 9.07 -14.61
CA ARG A 199 7.07 8.66 -14.50
C ARG A 199 6.33 9.36 -13.35
N ALA A 200 7.02 9.67 -12.25
CA ALA A 200 6.41 10.27 -11.07
C ALA A 200 5.75 11.62 -11.37
N ALA A 201 6.44 12.54 -12.05
CA ALA A 201 5.89 13.85 -12.42
C ALA A 201 4.65 13.73 -13.32
N LYS A 202 4.67 12.83 -14.33
CA LYS A 202 3.50 12.54 -15.19
C LYS A 202 2.29 12.08 -14.38
N ILE A 203 2.51 11.17 -13.42
CA ILE A 203 1.43 10.64 -12.59
C ILE A 203 0.87 11.72 -11.67
N ILE A 204 1.73 12.49 -11.00
CA ILE A 204 1.32 13.56 -10.09
C ILE A 204 0.49 14.60 -10.84
N LYS A 205 0.96 15.06 -12.01
CA LYS A 205 0.21 15.97 -12.90
C LYS A 205 -1.18 15.43 -13.22
N SER A 206 -1.24 14.18 -13.70
CA SER A 206 -2.50 13.54 -14.07
C SER A 206 -3.46 13.40 -12.88
N MET A 207 -2.93 13.10 -11.69
CA MET A 207 -3.72 12.96 -10.48
C MET A 207 -4.29 14.30 -9.99
N PHE A 208 -3.47 15.36 -9.94
CA PHE A 208 -3.94 16.70 -9.59
C PHE A 208 -5.06 17.14 -10.52
N LYS A 209 -4.93 16.90 -11.83
CA LYS A 209 -6.01 17.16 -12.78
C LYS A 209 -7.28 16.38 -12.43
N SER A 210 -7.19 15.08 -12.18
CA SER A 210 -8.38 14.28 -11.83
C SER A 210 -9.08 14.78 -10.56
N ILE A 211 -8.33 15.24 -9.56
CA ILE A 211 -8.93 15.81 -8.33
C ILE A 211 -9.72 17.08 -8.65
N ILE A 212 -9.15 17.98 -9.47
CA ILE A 212 -9.79 19.23 -9.90
C ILE A 212 -11.00 18.96 -10.81
N ASP A 213 -10.90 18.01 -11.75
CA ASP A 213 -12.00 17.59 -12.63
C ASP A 213 -13.15 16.96 -11.81
N CYS A 214 -12.84 16.15 -10.79
CA CYS A 214 -13.87 15.62 -9.88
C CYS A 214 -14.53 16.72 -9.03
N GLN A 215 -13.79 17.74 -8.59
CA GLN A 215 -14.38 18.89 -7.88
C GLN A 215 -15.45 19.61 -8.70
N SER A 216 -15.24 19.78 -10.01
CA SER A 216 -16.21 20.47 -10.88
C SER A 216 -17.44 19.60 -11.21
N GLN A 217 -17.37 18.29 -10.95
CA GLN A 217 -18.43 17.32 -11.22
C GLN A 217 -19.01 16.69 -9.95
N VAL A 218 -18.81 17.33 -8.79
CA VAL A 218 -19.29 16.87 -7.48
C VAL A 218 -20.75 16.43 -7.48
N GLY A 219 -21.62 17.13 -8.21
CA GLY A 219 -23.06 16.85 -8.26
C GLY A 219 -23.44 15.51 -8.93
N SER A 220 -22.48 14.83 -9.57
CA SER A 220 -22.69 13.50 -10.16
C SER A 220 -22.12 12.36 -9.31
N LEU A 221 -21.57 12.64 -8.13
CA LEU A 221 -21.11 11.61 -7.21
C LEU A 221 -22.30 11.06 -6.40
N ASP A 222 -22.44 9.75 -6.34
CA ASP A 222 -23.45 9.05 -5.54
C ASP A 222 -22.82 7.92 -4.68
N GLY A 223 -23.65 7.31 -3.82
CA GLY A 223 -23.29 6.14 -3.01
C GLY A 223 -22.73 6.40 -1.62
N ASP A 224 -22.42 5.31 -0.92
CA ASP A 224 -22.17 5.23 0.52
C ASP A 224 -20.92 5.98 1.04
N ALA A 225 -20.16 6.64 0.15
CA ALA A 225 -18.95 7.41 0.47
C ALA A 225 -18.98 8.87 0.00
N LEU A 226 -20.14 9.38 -0.45
CA LEU A 226 -20.27 10.74 -0.99
C LEU A 226 -19.76 11.82 -0.03
N GLU A 227 -20.15 11.76 1.24
CA GLU A 227 -19.73 12.75 2.25
C GLU A 227 -18.21 12.77 2.44
N ALA A 228 -17.59 11.59 2.53
CA ALA A 228 -16.13 11.47 2.69
C ALA A 228 -15.39 12.00 1.45
N ARG A 229 -15.84 11.66 0.24
CA ARG A 229 -15.29 12.17 -1.02
C ARG A 229 -15.42 13.69 -1.11
N MET A 230 -16.58 14.22 -0.73
CA MET A 230 -16.83 15.67 -0.70
C MET A 230 -15.91 16.41 0.26
N LYS A 231 -15.74 15.86 1.46
CA LYS A 231 -14.82 16.40 2.46
C LYS A 231 -13.38 16.36 1.96
N PHE A 232 -12.96 15.27 1.32
CA PHE A 232 -11.63 15.17 0.72
C PHE A 232 -11.44 16.21 -0.39
N LEU A 233 -12.37 16.28 -1.36
CA LEU A 233 -12.31 17.23 -2.47
C LEU A 233 -12.32 18.69 -1.99
N THR A 234 -12.93 18.99 -0.85
CA THR A 234 -12.91 20.34 -0.27
C THR A 234 -11.58 20.64 0.44
N ASN A 235 -11.07 19.69 1.23
CA ASN A 235 -9.93 19.94 2.12
C ASN A 235 -8.57 19.73 1.45
N PHE A 236 -8.46 18.73 0.57
CA PHE A 236 -7.18 18.37 -0.04
C PHE A 236 -6.53 19.51 -0.86
N PRO A 237 -7.27 20.31 -1.64
CA PRO A 237 -6.73 21.51 -2.27
C PRO A 237 -6.11 22.49 -1.27
N MET A 238 -6.74 22.69 -0.11
CA MET A 238 -6.22 23.57 0.94
C MET A 238 -4.92 23.02 1.54
N VAL A 239 -4.84 21.69 1.71
CA VAL A 239 -3.61 21.02 2.12
C VAL A 239 -2.51 21.32 1.10
N LEU A 240 -2.74 21.04 -0.19
CA LEU A 240 -1.77 21.28 -1.26
C LEU A 240 -1.33 22.75 -1.35
N ASP A 241 -2.25 23.70 -1.20
CA ASP A 241 -1.96 25.14 -1.22
C ASP A 241 -1.09 25.59 -0.04
N SER A 242 -1.11 24.86 1.07
CA SER A 242 -0.30 25.13 2.26
C SER A 242 1.06 24.41 2.29
N LEU A 243 1.31 23.42 1.41
CA LEU A 243 2.54 22.64 1.46
C LEU A 243 3.78 23.45 1.09
N VAL A 244 4.89 23.19 1.78
CA VAL A 244 6.20 23.77 1.47
C VAL A 244 6.92 22.85 0.49
N VAL A 245 6.48 22.88 -0.77
CA VAL A 245 6.98 22.04 -1.88
C VAL A 245 7.81 22.84 -2.90
N SER A 246 8.50 22.12 -3.77
CA SER A 246 9.27 22.70 -4.88
C SER A 246 8.38 23.51 -5.85
N ASN A 247 9.00 24.37 -6.66
CA ASN A 247 8.27 25.20 -7.61
C ASN A 247 7.58 24.35 -8.69
N GLU A 248 8.20 23.25 -9.09
CA GLU A 248 7.70 22.31 -10.08
C GLU A 248 6.37 21.69 -9.63
N ILE A 249 6.27 21.27 -8.35
CA ILE A 249 4.99 20.79 -7.79
C ILE A 249 3.94 21.90 -7.78
N LYS A 250 4.31 23.12 -7.38
CA LYS A 250 3.39 24.27 -7.39
C LYS A 250 2.89 24.55 -8.81
N GLU A 251 3.76 24.53 -9.80
CA GLU A 251 3.41 24.72 -11.21
C GLU A 251 2.44 23.65 -11.69
N LEU A 252 2.72 22.37 -11.43
CA LEU A 252 1.81 21.27 -11.77
C LEU A 252 0.43 21.45 -11.13
N TRP A 253 0.40 21.91 -9.88
CA TRP A 253 -0.86 22.15 -9.17
C TRP A 253 -1.63 23.35 -9.75
N GLN A 254 -0.95 24.45 -10.07
CA GLN A 254 -1.57 25.61 -10.70
C GLN A 254 -2.04 25.31 -12.13
N GLU A 255 -1.31 24.50 -12.90
CA GLU A 255 -1.74 24.01 -14.21
C GLU A 255 -3.06 23.23 -14.11
N ALA A 256 -3.16 22.32 -13.13
CA ALA A 256 -4.37 21.54 -12.92
C ALA A 256 -5.60 22.43 -12.62
N LYS A 257 -5.43 23.48 -11.80
CA LYS A 257 -6.48 24.46 -11.49
C LYS A 257 -6.95 25.26 -12.71
N LYS A 258 -6.03 25.65 -13.60
CA LYS A 258 -6.34 26.46 -14.80
C LYS A 258 -7.13 25.69 -15.84
N GLY A 259 -7.00 24.36 -15.90
CA GLY A 259 -7.68 23.52 -16.88
C GLY A 259 -9.22 23.43 -16.76
N ASN A 260 -9.81 24.05 -15.72
CA ASN A 260 -11.25 24.08 -15.46
C ASN A 260 -11.86 25.51 -15.51
N GLN A 261 -11.14 26.48 -16.07
CA GLN A 261 -11.68 27.81 -16.46
C GLN A 261 -11.86 27.86 -17.97
#